data_AF-A0A077L7R9-F1
#
_entry.id   AF-A0A077L7R9-F1
#
_cell.length_a   1.000
_cell.length_b   1.000
_cell.length_c   1.000
_cell.angle_alpha   90.00
_cell.angle_beta   90.00
_cell.angle_gamma   90.00
#
_symmetry.space_group_name_H-M   'P 1'
#
loop_
_entity.id
_entity.type
_entity.pdbx_description
1 polymer ?
#
loop_
_entity_poly.entity_id
_entity_poly.type
_entity_poly.pdbx_seq_one_letter_code
_entity_poly.pdbx_strand_id
1 'polypeptide(L)'
;TGVKMDDKHEPKRSAAEIALTELHAGGKFNQNSYKVSGGLHGVGVSCVNALSIKLRLIVRRDSQVYQIDFSRGQVQNRLIELVDGVEVSPMRIVGHTEKRGTEVHFLPDTEIFKENNEFRYEVLAKRLREL
;
A
#
# COMPACT_ATOMS: atom_id res chain seq x y z
N THR A 1 1.27 2.76 8.56
CA THR A 1 0.14 3.47 9.17
C THR A 1 0.56 4.84 9.66
N GLY A 2 1.65 4.97 10.42
CA GLY A 2 2.14 6.27 10.88
C GLY A 2 2.47 7.26 9.75
N VAL A 3 2.20 8.54 10.02
CA VAL A 3 2.54 9.68 9.16
C VAL A 3 4.05 9.93 9.20
N LYS A 4 4.62 10.27 8.04
CA LYS A 4 6.02 10.67 7.90
C LYS A 4 6.10 12.19 7.93
N MET A 5 6.48 12.76 9.08
CA MET A 5 6.60 14.21 9.24
C MET A 5 7.72 14.81 8.38
N ASP A 6 8.67 13.98 7.96
CA ASP A 6 9.75 14.28 7.02
C ASP A 6 9.36 14.09 5.54
N ASP A 7 8.11 13.73 5.22
CA ASP A 7 7.64 13.69 3.83
C ASP A 7 7.73 15.09 3.21
N LYS A 8 8.22 15.18 1.97
CA LYS A 8 8.39 16.45 1.25
C LYS A 8 7.08 17.03 0.71
N HIS A 9 5.98 16.27 0.76
CA HIS A 9 4.69 16.67 0.24
C HIS A 9 3.83 17.37 1.29
N GLU A 10 2.80 18.06 0.82
CA GLU A 10 1.75 18.65 1.62
C GLU A 10 0.40 18.13 1.09
N PRO A 11 -0.43 17.50 1.93
CA PRO A 11 -0.19 17.17 3.35
C PRO A 11 0.92 16.12 3.55
N LYS A 12 1.49 16.03 4.76
CA LYS A 12 2.43 14.95 5.12
C LYS A 12 1.69 13.61 5.10
N ARG A 13 2.20 12.60 4.39
CA ARG A 13 1.45 11.37 4.15
C ARG A 13 1.81 10.24 5.11
N SER A 14 0.90 9.28 5.24
CA SER A 14 1.20 8.00 5.88
C SER A 14 2.31 7.25 5.13
N ALA A 15 3.16 6.52 5.87
CA ALA A 15 4.19 5.67 5.26
C ALA A 15 3.61 4.61 4.31
N ALA A 16 2.35 4.23 4.52
CA ALA A 16 1.64 3.29 3.66
C ALA A 16 1.27 3.91 2.32
N GLU A 17 0.77 5.15 2.34
CA GLU A 17 0.49 5.91 1.11
C GLU A 17 1.77 6.11 0.31
N ILE A 18 2.86 6.60 0.94
CA ILE A 18 4.15 6.80 0.30
C ILE A 18 4.64 5.51 -0.40
N ALA A 19 4.58 4.37 0.27
CA ALA A 19 4.99 3.09 -0.32
C ALA A 19 4.15 2.66 -1.53
N LEU A 20 2.89 3.10 -1.60
CA LEU A 20 1.95 2.79 -2.68
C LEU A 20 1.95 3.82 -3.82
N THR A 21 2.44 5.04 -3.58
CA THR A 21 2.38 6.14 -4.57
C THR A 21 3.75 6.61 -5.06
N GLU A 22 4.84 6.29 -4.36
CA GLU A 22 6.19 6.67 -4.76
C GLU A 22 6.97 5.47 -5.29
N LEU A 23 7.73 5.70 -6.37
CA LEU A 23 8.74 4.75 -6.82
C LEU A 23 9.98 4.86 -5.95
N HIS A 24 10.68 3.74 -5.76
CA HIS A 24 11.87 3.66 -4.92
C HIS A 24 11.61 4.06 -3.46
N ALA A 25 10.40 3.84 -2.97
CA ALA A 25 10.04 4.04 -1.57
C ALA A 25 9.81 2.69 -0.88
N GLY A 26 10.47 2.47 0.27
CA GLY A 26 10.32 1.24 1.02
C GLY A 26 11.38 1.06 2.11
N GLY A 27 11.14 0.10 3.01
CA GLY A 27 12.04 -0.20 4.14
C GLY A 27 13.14 -1.20 3.82
N LYS A 28 13.33 -1.59 2.54
CA LYS A 28 14.20 -2.71 2.13
C LYS A 28 15.55 -2.28 1.54
N PHE A 29 15.90 -1.00 1.67
CA PHE A 29 17.19 -0.47 1.19
C PHE A 29 18.36 -0.72 2.14
N ASN A 30 18.07 -1.16 3.37
CA ASN A 30 19.06 -1.53 4.37
C ASN A 30 18.60 -2.77 5.14
N GLN A 31 19.52 -3.36 5.92
CA GLN A 31 19.25 -4.59 6.67
C GLN A 31 18.50 -4.36 7.99
N ASN A 32 18.17 -3.11 8.34
CA ASN A 32 17.56 -2.78 9.63
C ASN A 32 16.13 -3.30 9.74
N SER A 33 15.39 -3.33 8.63
CA SER A 33 14.01 -3.84 8.61
C SER A 33 13.92 -5.30 8.19
N TYR A 34 14.77 -5.71 7.24
CA TYR A 34 14.81 -7.07 6.70
C TYR A 34 16.25 -7.50 6.52
N LYS A 35 16.70 -8.51 7.28
CA LYS A 35 18.05 -9.06 7.16
C LYS A 35 18.29 -9.68 5.77
N VAL A 36 17.28 -10.35 5.23
CA VAL A 36 17.25 -10.93 3.88
C VAL A 36 15.86 -10.72 3.29
N SER A 37 15.77 -10.28 2.04
CA SER A 37 14.48 -10.17 1.34
C SER A 37 14.66 -10.27 -0.17
N GLY A 38 13.67 -10.83 -0.88
CA GLY A 38 13.72 -10.96 -2.35
C GLY A 38 13.38 -9.67 -3.11
N GLY A 39 12.87 -8.63 -2.44
CA GLY A 39 12.48 -7.37 -3.09
C GLY A 39 13.35 -6.20 -2.63
N LEU A 40 14.08 -5.57 -3.55
CA LEU A 40 15.08 -4.54 -3.21
C LEU A 40 14.82 -3.18 -3.86
N HIS A 41 13.98 -3.12 -4.89
CA HIS A 41 13.83 -1.92 -5.71
C HIS A 41 12.88 -0.86 -5.12
N GLY A 42 11.98 -1.24 -4.20
CA GLY A 42 10.98 -0.31 -3.66
C GLY A 42 9.92 0.14 -4.67
N VAL A 43 9.60 -0.70 -5.67
CA VAL A 43 8.63 -0.35 -6.73
C VAL A 43 7.46 -1.33 -6.88
N GLY A 44 7.57 -2.55 -6.33
CA GLY A 44 6.63 -3.62 -6.65
C GLY A 44 5.17 -3.27 -6.34
N VAL A 45 4.90 -2.77 -5.13
CA VAL A 45 3.53 -2.47 -4.70
C VAL A 45 2.98 -1.19 -5.33
N SER A 46 3.83 -0.18 -5.61
CA SER A 46 3.41 1.04 -6.31
C SER A 46 3.09 0.77 -7.78
N CYS A 47 3.79 -0.15 -8.44
CA CYS A 47 3.40 -0.63 -9.77
C CYS A 47 2.03 -1.33 -9.74
N VAL A 48 1.77 -2.21 -8.76
CA VAL A 48 0.45 -2.85 -8.63
C VAL A 48 -0.65 -1.80 -8.44
N ASN A 49 -0.41 -0.78 -7.60
CA ASN A 49 -1.35 0.30 -7.38
C ASN A 49 -1.63 1.12 -8.65
N ALA A 50 -0.58 1.53 -9.37
CA ALA A 50 -0.69 2.32 -10.59
C ALA A 50 -1.45 1.60 -11.71
N LEU A 51 -1.32 0.27 -11.78
CA LEU A 51 -1.92 -0.58 -12.82
C LEU A 51 -3.27 -1.20 -12.41
N SER A 52 -3.89 -0.70 -11.33
CA SER A 52 -5.16 -1.18 -10.82
C SER A 52 -6.26 -0.11 -10.93
N ILE A 53 -7.47 -0.48 -11.37
CA ILE A 53 -8.63 0.43 -11.30
C ILE A 53 -8.96 0.74 -9.84
N LYS A 54 -8.83 -0.24 -8.96
CA LYS A 54 -9.03 -0.07 -7.51
C LYS A 54 -7.97 -0.85 -6.74
N LEU A 55 -7.46 -0.27 -5.67
CA LEU A 55 -6.66 -0.96 -4.66
C LEU A 55 -7.13 -0.53 -3.27
N ARG A 56 -7.39 -1.50 -2.41
CA ARG A 56 -7.65 -1.30 -0.98
C ARG A 56 -6.50 -1.89 -0.18
N LEU A 57 -5.96 -1.08 0.72
CA LEU A 57 -5.01 -1.51 1.72
C LEU A 57 -5.70 -1.52 3.09
N ILE A 58 -5.70 -2.67 3.75
CA ILE A 58 -6.04 -2.80 5.17
C ILE A 58 -4.78 -3.14 5.95
N VAL A 59 -4.49 -2.38 7.00
CA VAL A 59 -3.41 -2.69 7.95
C VAL A 59 -4.02 -2.88 9.32
N ARG A 60 -3.73 -4.02 9.95
CA ARG A 60 -4.17 -4.38 11.30
C ARG A 60 -2.96 -4.31 12.22
N ARG A 61 -2.95 -3.36 13.14
CA ARG A 61 -1.82 -3.08 14.05
C ARG A 61 -2.31 -2.25 15.23
N ASP A 62 -1.65 -2.36 16.39
CA ASP A 62 -1.91 -1.50 17.56
C ASP A 62 -3.40 -1.49 17.97
N SER A 63 -4.01 -2.69 17.95
CA SER A 63 -5.43 -2.97 18.21
C SER A 63 -6.44 -2.27 17.29
N GLN A 64 -5.99 -1.76 16.15
CA GLN A 64 -6.78 -0.97 15.20
C GLN A 64 -6.70 -1.54 13.78
N VAL A 65 -7.78 -1.31 13.03
CA VAL A 65 -7.88 -1.58 11.59
C VAL A 65 -7.77 -0.24 10.87
N TYR A 66 -6.72 -0.07 10.09
CA TYR A 66 -6.47 1.11 9.26
C TYR A 66 -6.82 0.79 7.80
N GLN A 67 -7.45 1.72 7.10
CA GLN A 67 -7.82 1.59 5.69
C GLN A 67 -7.33 2.80 4.89
N ILE A 68 -6.89 2.53 3.66
CA ILE A 68 -6.68 3.53 2.61
C ILE A 68 -7.03 2.90 1.26
N ASP A 69 -7.77 3.62 0.43
CA ASP A 69 -8.22 3.17 -0.88
C ASP A 69 -7.57 4.02 -1.98
N PHE A 70 -7.35 3.41 -3.14
CA PHE A 70 -6.77 4.03 -4.33
C PHE A 70 -7.60 3.68 -5.57
N SER A 71 -7.55 4.56 -6.56
CA SER A 71 -8.09 4.35 -7.90
C SER A 71 -7.05 4.80 -8.92
N ARG A 72 -6.57 3.88 -9.78
CA ARG A 72 -5.53 4.14 -10.78
C ARG A 72 -4.32 4.86 -10.19
N GLY A 73 -3.80 4.33 -9.08
CA GLY A 73 -2.66 4.91 -8.35
C GLY A 73 -2.98 6.09 -7.43
N GLN A 74 -4.15 6.74 -7.56
CA GLN A 74 -4.49 7.95 -6.82
C GLN A 74 -5.23 7.63 -5.52
N VAL A 75 -4.82 8.22 -4.40
CA VAL A 75 -5.51 8.06 -3.12
C VAL A 75 -6.94 8.58 -3.19
N GLN A 76 -7.87 7.87 -2.56
CA GLN A 76 -9.29 8.21 -2.51
C GLN A 76 -9.71 8.61 -1.10
N ASN A 77 -10.65 9.54 -0.99
CA ASN A 77 -11.27 9.95 0.29
C ASN A 77 -10.25 10.26 1.41
N ARG A 78 -9.17 10.94 1.02
CA ARG A 78 -8.05 11.34 1.88
C ARG A 78 -8.59 12.03 3.14
N LEU A 79 -8.13 11.58 4.30
CA LEU A 79 -8.36 12.27 5.57
C LEU A 79 -7.30 13.36 5.73
N ILE A 80 -7.70 14.56 6.13
CA ILE A 80 -6.79 15.66 6.47
C ILE A 80 -6.98 15.98 7.95
N GLU A 81 -5.87 16.01 8.68
CA GLU A 81 -5.81 16.45 10.07
C GLU A 81 -4.74 17.52 10.23
N LEU A 82 -4.91 18.42 11.19
CA LEU A 82 -3.90 19.42 11.54
C LEU A 82 -3.18 18.96 12.82
N VAL A 83 -1.88 18.69 12.72
CA VAL A 83 -1.04 18.28 13.86
C VAL A 83 0.07 19.32 14.02
N ASP A 84 0.09 20.02 15.15
CA ASP A 84 1.05 21.09 15.45
C ASP A 84 1.18 22.14 14.33
N GLY A 85 0.06 22.47 13.69
CA GLY A 85 0.01 23.44 12.59
C GLY A 85 0.42 22.90 11.21
N VAL A 86 0.67 21.59 11.08
CA VAL A 86 1.02 20.93 9.82
C VAL A 86 -0.14 20.06 9.35
N GLU A 87 -0.54 20.20 8.08
CA GLU A 87 -1.52 19.29 7.48
C GLU A 87 -0.92 17.90 7.26
N VAL A 88 -1.62 16.89 7.79
CA VAL A 88 -1.24 15.49 7.69
C VAL A 88 -2.38 14.66 7.10
N SER A 89 -2.01 13.58 6.43
CA SER A 89 -2.91 12.61 5.82
C SER A 89 -2.70 11.22 6.40
N PRO A 90 -3.27 10.92 7.58
CA PRO A 90 -3.20 9.61 8.19
C PRO A 90 -4.10 8.61 7.47
N MET A 91 -3.89 7.32 7.73
CA MET A 91 -4.85 6.29 7.32
C MET A 91 -6.10 6.36 8.19
N ARG A 92 -7.27 6.15 7.59
CA ARG A 92 -8.54 6.12 8.33
C ARG A 92 -8.59 4.90 9.25
N ILE A 93 -8.98 5.08 10.50
CA ILE A 93 -9.30 3.98 11.42
C ILE A 93 -10.75 3.54 11.14
N VAL A 94 -10.94 2.27 10.83
CA VAL A 94 -12.25 1.70 10.45
C VAL A 94 -12.78 0.66 11.45
N GLY A 95 -12.05 0.43 12.54
CA GLY A 95 -12.49 -0.45 13.63
C GLY A 95 -11.36 -0.95 14.51
N HIS A 96 -11.70 -1.81 15.46
CA HIS A 96 -10.78 -2.48 16.37
C HIS A 96 -10.51 -3.92 15.94
N THR A 97 -9.35 -4.45 16.33
CA THR A 97 -9.00 -5.85 16.05
C THR A 97 -7.94 -6.36 17.01
N GLU A 98 -7.99 -7.65 17.34
CA GLU A 98 -6.91 -8.35 18.05
C GLU A 98 -5.86 -8.95 17.09
N LYS A 99 -6.13 -8.88 15.77
CA LYS A 99 -5.27 -9.45 14.74
C LYS A 99 -4.18 -8.47 14.32
N ARG A 100 -3.11 -8.99 13.73
CA ARG A 100 -2.05 -8.21 13.09
C ARG A 100 -1.82 -8.70 11.66
N GLY A 101 -1.58 -7.77 10.73
CA GLY A 101 -1.26 -8.11 9.35
C GLY A 101 -1.58 -7.01 8.36
N THR A 102 -1.26 -7.27 7.10
CA THR A 102 -1.53 -6.38 5.98
C THR A 102 -2.28 -7.15 4.90
N GLU A 103 -3.35 -6.57 4.39
CA GLU A 103 -4.15 -7.10 3.31
C GLU A 103 -4.15 -6.07 2.17
N VAL A 104 -3.75 -6.52 0.98
CA VAL A 104 -3.77 -5.72 -0.24
C VAL A 104 -4.75 -6.41 -1.17
N HIS A 105 -5.85 -5.73 -1.49
CA HIS A 105 -6.86 -6.21 -2.42
C HIS A 105 -6.91 -5.26 -3.62
N PHE A 106 -6.71 -5.77 -4.83
CA PHE A 106 -6.61 -4.94 -6.03
C PHE A 106 -7.39 -5.53 -7.20
N LEU A 107 -7.83 -4.65 -8.09
CA LEU A 107 -8.51 -4.99 -9.34
C LEU A 107 -7.68 -4.44 -10.51
N PRO A 108 -7.07 -5.30 -11.35
CA PRO A 108 -6.27 -4.86 -12.49
C PRO A 108 -7.05 -3.97 -13.46
N ASP A 109 -6.35 -3.04 -14.11
CA ASP A 109 -6.97 -2.15 -15.09
C ASP A 109 -7.07 -2.78 -16.48
N THR A 110 -8.29 -3.11 -16.91
CA THR A 110 -8.57 -3.77 -18.19
C THR A 110 -8.37 -2.84 -19.40
N GLU A 111 -8.24 -1.53 -19.19
CA GLU A 111 -7.82 -0.61 -20.27
C GLU A 111 -6.32 -0.74 -20.57
N ILE A 112 -5.54 -1.11 -19.56
CA ILE A 112 -4.10 -1.37 -19.68
C ILE A 112 -3.87 -2.83 -20.10
N PHE A 113 -4.45 -3.77 -19.36
CA PHE A 113 -4.39 -5.21 -19.64
C PHE A 113 -5.56 -5.61 -20.54
N LYS A 114 -5.42 -5.35 -21.85
CA LYS A 114 -6.46 -5.67 -22.83
C LYS A 114 -6.61 -7.16 -23.11
N GLU A 115 -5.53 -7.92 -22.93
CA GLU A 115 -5.48 -9.36 -23.11
C GLU A 115 -5.12 -10.03 -21.78
N ASN A 116 -5.63 -11.25 -21.55
CA ASN A 116 -5.33 -12.06 -20.35
C ASN A 116 -5.62 -11.33 -19.02
N ASN A 117 -6.73 -10.58 -18.96
CA ASN A 117 -7.12 -9.82 -17.77
C ASN A 117 -7.85 -10.63 -16.69
N GLU A 118 -7.99 -11.94 -16.89
CA GLU A 118 -8.50 -12.88 -15.91
C GLU A 118 -7.36 -13.62 -15.20
N PHE A 119 -7.46 -13.75 -13.88
CA PHE A 119 -6.51 -14.53 -13.11
C PHE A 119 -6.66 -16.02 -13.37
N ARG A 120 -5.57 -16.67 -13.78
CA ARG A 120 -5.53 -18.12 -13.98
C ARG A 120 -5.12 -18.84 -12.71
N TYR A 121 -6.03 -19.65 -12.15
CA TYR A 121 -5.81 -20.43 -10.94
C TYR A 121 -4.53 -21.27 -10.99
N GLU A 122 -4.28 -21.98 -12.08
CA GLU A 122 -3.12 -22.88 -12.22
C GLU A 122 -1.78 -22.15 -12.07
N VAL A 123 -1.67 -20.93 -12.62
CA VAL A 123 -0.46 -20.10 -12.56
C VAL A 123 -0.22 -19.66 -11.12
N LEU A 124 -1.26 -19.18 -10.44
CA LEU A 124 -1.18 -18.75 -9.04
C LEU A 124 -0.88 -19.93 -8.11
N ALA A 125 -1.60 -21.04 -8.26
CA ALA A 125 -1.44 -22.24 -7.43
C ALA A 125 -0.07 -22.89 -7.60
N LYS A 126 0.52 -22.83 -8.80
CA LYS A 126 1.91 -23.26 -9.00
C LYS A 126 2.87 -22.38 -8.20
N ARG A 127 2.76 -21.05 -8.34
CA ARG A 127 3.66 -20.11 -7.64
C ARG A 127 3.53 -20.21 -6.11
N LEU A 128 2.32 -20.36 -5.60
CA LEU A 128 2.07 -20.50 -4.16
C LEU A 128 2.59 -21.82 -3.59
N ARG A 129 2.68 -22.90 -4.39
CA ARG A 129 3.27 -24.17 -3.96
C ARG A 129 4.80 -24.16 -3.89
N GLU A 130 5.44 -23.27 -4.65
CA GLU A 130 6.91 -23.11 -4.67
C GLU A 130 7.44 -22.20 -3.55
N LEU A 131 6.56 -21.44 -2.90
CA LEU A 131 6.89 -20.51 -1.79
C LEU A 131 6.90 -21.22 -0.45
#